data_AF-A0A2W5K3E1-F1
#
_entry.id   AF-A0A2W5K3E1-F1
#
_cell.length_a   1.000
_cell.length_b   1.000
_cell.length_c   1.000
_cell.angle_alpha   90.00
_cell.angle_beta   90.00
_cell.angle_gamma   90.00
#
_symmetry.space_group_name_H-M   'P 1'
#
loop_
_entity.id
_entity.type
_entity.pdbx_description
1 polymer ?
#
loop_
_entity_poly.entity_id
_entity_poly.type
_entity_poly.pdbx_seq_one_letter_code
_entity_poly.pdbx_strand_id
1 'polypeptide(L)'
;MSDVLQRILARKVEEIAERSARVPLAELSARIADLPDTRGFATAIEAAIEDGRPAVIAEVKKASPSQGVIRPDFDPAAIARSYAAGGATCLSVLTDADFFQGSETYLQQARAACELPVLRKDFTIDPYQVYEARAIGADCILLIAAALDDAALLELCLLAADLDLDVLVEVHDGEELERALGVPAPLIGINNRNLRTFEVSLNTSVDLRDLVPYDRLLVAESGIRTLADVARLRNAGIDAFLVGESFMRAVDPGHELARLFSLE
;
A
#
# COMPACT_ATOMS: atom_id res chain seq x y z
N MET A 1 27.58 -3.69 -0.69
CA MET A 1 26.55 -3.32 -1.69
C MET A 1 25.43 -2.65 -0.90
N SER A 2 25.17 -1.37 -1.14
CA SER A 2 24.11 -0.65 -0.42
C SER A 2 22.76 -1.30 -0.76
N ASP A 3 21.98 -1.60 0.26
CA ASP A 3 20.61 -2.08 0.15
C ASP A 3 19.80 -1.09 -0.71
N VAL A 4 18.95 -1.58 -1.62
CA VAL A 4 18.09 -0.68 -2.42
C VAL A 4 17.19 0.14 -1.50
N LEU A 5 16.74 -0.46 -0.40
CA LEU A 5 15.99 0.24 0.63
C LEU A 5 16.79 1.41 1.21
N GLN A 6 18.05 1.21 1.60
CA GLN A 6 18.90 2.28 2.15
C GLN A 6 19.04 3.47 1.20
N ARG A 7 19.17 3.22 -0.11
CA ARG A 7 19.24 4.29 -1.11
C ARG A 7 17.93 5.07 -1.21
N ILE A 8 16.80 4.37 -1.14
CA ILE A 8 15.48 5.00 -1.12
C ILE A 8 15.32 5.86 0.13
N LEU A 9 15.62 5.32 1.31
CA LEU A 9 15.49 6.05 2.57
C LEU A 9 16.40 7.28 2.64
N ALA A 10 17.64 7.17 2.15
CA ALA A 10 18.53 8.33 2.05
C ALA A 10 17.94 9.44 1.17
N ARG A 11 17.32 9.07 0.04
CA ARG A 11 16.63 10.05 -0.81
C ARG A 11 15.41 10.64 -0.12
N LYS A 12 14.63 9.86 0.64
CA LYS A 12 13.47 10.38 1.38
C LYS A 12 13.85 11.48 2.36
N VAL A 13 14.98 11.34 3.07
CA VAL A 13 15.47 12.39 3.98
C VAL A 13 15.70 13.72 3.25
N GLU A 14 16.30 13.67 2.06
CA GLU A 14 16.49 14.86 1.22
C GLU A 14 15.15 15.44 0.74
N GLU A 15 14.24 14.60 0.25
CA GLU A 15 12.91 15.01 -0.20
C GLU A 15 12.10 15.68 0.92
N ILE A 16 12.16 15.15 2.14
CA ILE A 16 11.48 15.72 3.30
C ILE A 16 12.05 17.10 3.62
N ALA A 17 13.38 17.27 3.61
CA ALA A 17 14.01 18.56 3.84
C ALA A 17 13.64 19.59 2.75
N GLU A 18 13.65 19.19 1.48
CA GLU A 18 13.27 20.03 0.34
C GLU A 18 11.79 20.46 0.42
N ARG A 19 10.90 19.54 0.74
CA ARG A 19 9.44 19.75 0.76
C ARG A 19 9.01 20.56 1.98
N SER A 20 9.50 20.21 3.17
CA SER A 20 9.18 20.92 4.41
C SER A 20 9.70 22.38 4.40
N ALA A 21 10.78 22.67 3.69
CA ALA A 21 11.24 24.04 3.46
C ALA A 21 10.31 24.85 2.53
N ARG A 22 9.57 24.19 1.63
CA ARG A 22 8.64 24.81 0.68
C ARG A 22 7.22 24.94 1.23
N VAL A 23 6.73 23.90 1.90
CA VAL A 23 5.42 23.83 2.52
C VAL A 23 5.63 23.36 3.96
N PRO A 24 5.68 24.28 4.93
CA PRO A 24 5.92 23.91 6.32
C PRO A 24 4.81 23.04 6.90
N LEU A 25 5.13 22.26 7.94
CA LEU A 25 4.17 21.37 8.61
C LEU A 25 2.90 22.11 9.06
N ALA A 26 3.03 23.31 9.60
CA ALA A 26 1.91 24.13 10.04
C ALA A 26 0.92 24.45 8.91
N GLU A 27 1.41 24.61 7.68
CA GLU A 27 0.57 24.81 6.51
C GLU A 27 -0.18 23.52 6.14
N LEU A 28 0.47 22.36 6.22
CA LEU A 28 -0.20 21.07 6.02
C LEU A 28 -1.28 20.83 7.09
N SER A 29 -0.97 21.07 8.37
CA SER A 29 -1.94 20.95 9.45
C SER A 29 -3.17 21.83 9.22
N ALA A 30 -2.97 23.08 8.76
CA ALA A 30 -4.05 23.98 8.43
C ALA A 30 -4.90 23.48 7.25
N ARG A 31 -4.28 22.90 6.22
CA ARG A 31 -5.00 22.30 5.08
C ARG A 31 -5.84 21.09 5.47
N ILE A 32 -5.34 20.27 6.40
CA ILE A 32 -6.02 19.04 6.84
C ILE A 32 -7.26 19.34 7.68
N ALA A 33 -7.24 20.42 8.46
CA ALA A 33 -8.34 20.77 9.37
C ALA A 33 -9.71 20.94 8.67
N ASP A 34 -9.71 21.29 7.38
CA ASP A 34 -10.92 21.49 6.58
C ASP A 34 -11.25 20.29 5.65
N LEU A 35 -10.49 19.19 5.73
CA LEU A 35 -10.73 18.02 4.89
C LEU A 35 -11.90 17.18 5.42
N PRO A 36 -12.71 16.57 4.54
CA PRO A 36 -13.66 15.56 4.95
C PRO A 36 -12.92 14.33 5.47
N ASP A 37 -13.60 13.55 6.32
CA ASP A 37 -13.14 12.25 6.81
C ASP A 37 -12.64 11.35 5.67
N THR A 38 -11.72 10.45 5.99
CA THR A 38 -11.23 9.47 5.02
C THR A 38 -12.30 8.46 4.65
N ARG A 39 -12.07 7.74 3.56
CA ARG A 39 -13.04 6.78 3.00
C ARG A 39 -13.11 5.44 3.78
N GLY A 40 -12.30 5.25 4.82
CA GLY A 40 -12.22 4.01 5.59
C GLY A 40 -11.59 2.86 4.80
N PHE A 41 -10.26 2.80 4.75
CA PHE A 41 -9.52 1.81 3.97
C PHE A 41 -9.59 0.41 4.59
N ALA A 42 -9.37 0.31 5.91
CA ALA A 42 -9.46 -0.96 6.63
C ALA A 42 -10.90 -1.47 6.68
N THR A 43 -11.87 -0.59 6.91
CA THR A 43 -13.30 -0.92 6.91
C THR A 43 -13.77 -1.45 5.55
N ALA A 44 -13.29 -0.89 4.43
CA ALA A 44 -13.62 -1.42 3.11
C ALA A 44 -13.08 -2.84 2.89
N ILE A 45 -11.89 -3.15 3.40
CA ILE A 45 -11.29 -4.49 3.37
C ILE A 45 -12.12 -5.46 4.21
N GLU A 46 -12.43 -5.08 5.44
CA GLU A 46 -13.25 -5.88 6.37
C GLU A 46 -14.61 -6.23 5.75
N ALA A 47 -15.34 -5.23 5.25
CA ALA A 47 -16.65 -5.43 4.63
C ALA A 47 -16.59 -6.36 3.40
N ALA A 48 -15.52 -6.29 2.59
CA ALA A 48 -15.36 -7.21 1.47
C ALA A 48 -15.16 -8.67 1.92
N ILE A 49 -14.37 -8.87 2.98
CA ILE A 49 -14.12 -10.20 3.55
C ILE A 49 -15.39 -10.76 4.21
N GLU A 50 -16.14 -9.94 4.94
CA GLU A 50 -17.42 -10.33 5.55
C GLU A 50 -18.46 -10.76 4.49
N ASP A 51 -18.45 -10.12 3.32
CA ASP A 51 -19.25 -10.51 2.15
C ASP A 51 -18.75 -11.81 1.46
N GLY A 52 -17.66 -12.42 1.95
CA GLY A 52 -17.02 -13.58 1.35
C GLY A 52 -16.21 -13.29 0.07
N ARG A 53 -16.06 -12.02 -0.28
CA ARG A 53 -15.34 -11.57 -1.49
C ARG A 53 -13.84 -11.38 -1.18
N PRO A 54 -12.95 -11.62 -2.15
CA PRO A 54 -11.55 -11.25 -1.97
C PRO A 54 -11.43 -9.73 -1.90
N ALA A 55 -10.71 -9.21 -0.90
CA ALA A 55 -10.42 -7.80 -0.75
C ALA A 55 -9.18 -7.42 -1.55
N VAL A 56 -9.35 -6.75 -2.69
CA VAL A 56 -8.23 -6.44 -3.59
C VAL A 56 -7.85 -4.97 -3.50
N ILE A 57 -6.63 -4.71 -3.01
CA ILE A 57 -5.95 -3.42 -3.09
C ILE A 57 -5.23 -3.38 -4.45
N ALA A 58 -5.84 -2.69 -5.42
CA ALA A 58 -5.32 -2.61 -6.77
C ALA A 58 -4.28 -1.50 -6.91
N GLU A 59 -3.05 -1.85 -7.27
CA GLU A 59 -1.92 -0.93 -7.27
C GLU A 59 -1.75 -0.22 -8.64
N VAL A 60 -1.69 1.11 -8.58
CA VAL A 60 -1.43 2.02 -9.69
C VAL A 60 0.09 2.30 -9.72
N LYS A 61 0.82 1.57 -10.56
CA LYS A 61 2.29 1.59 -10.60
C LYS A 61 2.85 1.74 -12.00
N LYS A 62 3.60 2.83 -12.24
CA LYS A 62 4.21 3.11 -13.55
C LYS A 62 5.48 2.29 -13.79
N ALA A 63 6.38 2.29 -12.82
CA ALA A 63 7.68 1.62 -12.90
C ALA A 63 8.06 0.93 -11.58
N SER A 64 9.13 0.15 -11.60
CA SER A 64 9.78 -0.34 -10.38
C SER A 64 11.30 -0.49 -10.60
N PRO A 65 12.12 -0.47 -9.53
CA PRO A 65 13.56 -0.70 -9.65
C PRO A 65 13.92 -2.01 -10.35
N SER A 66 13.11 -3.06 -10.14
CA SER A 66 13.36 -4.40 -10.67
C SER A 66 12.93 -4.60 -12.12
N GLN A 67 11.95 -3.83 -12.63
CA GLN A 67 11.33 -4.06 -13.94
C GLN A 67 11.45 -2.87 -14.90
N GLY A 68 11.95 -1.72 -14.43
CA GLY A 68 11.86 -0.46 -15.18
C GLY A 68 10.41 -0.04 -15.37
N VAL A 69 10.10 0.59 -16.51
CA VAL A 69 8.74 1.01 -16.87
C VAL A 69 7.88 -0.23 -17.16
N ILE A 70 6.79 -0.37 -16.40
CA ILE A 70 5.83 -1.47 -16.52
C ILE A 70 4.72 -1.08 -17.50
N ARG A 71 4.23 0.16 -17.40
CA ARG A 71 3.17 0.71 -18.25
C ARG A 71 3.60 2.07 -18.82
N PRO A 72 3.96 2.13 -20.11
CA PRO A 72 4.33 3.39 -20.77
C PRO A 72 3.18 4.41 -20.77
N ASP A 73 2.01 3.99 -21.26
CA ASP A 73 0.78 4.79 -21.33
C ASP A 73 0.05 4.77 -19.99
N PHE A 74 0.34 5.79 -19.17
CA PHE A 74 -0.02 5.83 -17.76
C PHE A 74 -0.97 6.99 -17.47
N ASP A 75 -2.26 6.67 -17.34
CA ASP A 75 -3.32 7.59 -16.90
C ASP A 75 -3.89 7.06 -15.57
N PRO A 76 -3.51 7.65 -14.42
CA PRO A 76 -3.96 7.19 -13.09
C PRO A 76 -5.48 7.21 -12.93
N ALA A 77 -6.16 8.19 -13.52
CA ALA A 77 -7.61 8.34 -13.39
C ALA A 77 -8.33 7.25 -14.21
N ALA A 78 -7.86 6.95 -15.43
CA ALA A 78 -8.42 5.87 -16.22
C ALA A 78 -8.16 4.49 -15.60
N ILE A 79 -6.95 4.28 -15.05
CA ILE A 79 -6.59 3.06 -14.34
C ILE A 79 -7.49 2.87 -13.10
N ALA A 80 -7.68 3.91 -12.29
CA ALA A 80 -8.53 3.86 -11.10
C ALA A 80 -9.99 3.51 -11.44
N ARG A 81 -10.57 4.11 -12.49
CA ARG A 81 -11.91 3.76 -12.97
C ARG A 81 -11.99 2.31 -13.43
N SER A 82 -10.98 1.84 -14.16
CA SER A 82 -10.88 0.45 -14.61
C SER A 82 -10.84 -0.51 -13.41
N TYR A 83 -10.02 -0.24 -12.40
CA TYR A 83 -9.98 -1.04 -11.17
C TYR A 83 -11.30 -1.04 -10.39
N ALA A 84 -11.93 0.11 -10.23
CA ALA A 84 -13.25 0.19 -9.59
C ALA A 84 -14.30 -0.64 -10.34
N ALA A 85 -14.34 -0.55 -11.67
CA ALA A 85 -15.23 -1.37 -12.49
C ALA A 85 -14.89 -2.87 -12.46
N GLY A 86 -13.61 -3.21 -12.26
CA GLY A 86 -13.14 -4.59 -12.09
C GLY A 86 -13.46 -5.21 -10.74
N GLY A 87 -13.88 -4.41 -9.75
CA GLY A 87 -14.21 -4.88 -8.40
C GLY A 87 -13.07 -4.76 -7.39
N ALA A 88 -12.12 -3.83 -7.59
CA ALA A 88 -11.15 -3.49 -6.55
C ALA A 88 -11.86 -2.97 -5.28
N THR A 89 -11.33 -3.33 -4.11
CA THR A 89 -11.80 -2.85 -2.81
C THR A 89 -11.17 -1.52 -2.45
N CYS A 90 -9.87 -1.40 -2.68
CA CYS A 90 -9.09 -0.19 -2.43
C CYS A 90 -8.10 0.04 -3.56
N LEU A 91 -7.49 1.22 -3.61
CA LEU A 91 -6.36 1.53 -4.46
C LEU A 91 -5.08 1.64 -3.65
N SER A 92 -3.95 1.26 -4.24
CA SER A 92 -2.61 1.63 -3.79
C SER A 92 -1.97 2.49 -4.86
N VAL A 93 -1.47 3.67 -4.53
CA VAL A 93 -0.84 4.56 -5.54
C VAL A 93 0.58 4.87 -5.13
N LEU A 94 1.53 4.56 -6.03
CA LEU A 94 2.94 4.88 -5.83
C LEU A 94 3.15 6.39 -5.94
N THR A 95 3.67 7.00 -4.88
CA THR A 95 4.03 8.44 -4.88
C THR A 95 5.54 8.69 -4.94
N ASP A 96 6.37 7.65 -4.78
CA ASP A 96 7.82 7.75 -4.95
C ASP A 96 8.20 8.03 -6.42
N ALA A 97 8.84 9.19 -6.66
CA ALA A 97 9.20 9.64 -8.00
C ALA A 97 10.45 8.93 -8.55
N ASP A 98 11.53 8.88 -7.77
CA ASP A 98 12.85 8.51 -8.28
C ASP A 98 12.99 7.02 -8.63
N PHE A 99 12.31 6.15 -7.88
CA PHE A 99 12.46 4.70 -8.01
C PHE A 99 11.25 4.04 -8.67
N PHE A 100 10.05 4.62 -8.51
CA PHE A 100 8.80 4.07 -9.04
C PHE A 100 8.14 4.93 -10.13
N GLN A 101 8.69 6.11 -10.44
CA GLN A 101 8.07 7.11 -11.32
C GLN A 101 6.62 7.42 -10.92
N GLY A 102 6.37 7.43 -9.62
CA GLY A 102 5.12 7.84 -8.98
C GLY A 102 5.00 9.36 -8.86
N SER A 103 3.86 9.79 -8.32
CA SER A 103 3.61 11.20 -8.00
C SER A 103 2.42 11.34 -7.06
N GLU A 104 2.45 12.33 -6.18
CA GLU A 104 1.31 12.75 -5.36
C GLU A 104 0.12 13.17 -6.22
N THR A 105 0.39 13.75 -7.40
CA THR A 105 -0.67 14.11 -8.35
C THR A 105 -1.40 12.89 -8.91
N TYR A 106 -0.71 11.75 -9.04
CA TYR A 106 -1.34 10.50 -9.47
C TYR A 106 -2.29 9.96 -8.41
N LEU A 107 -1.93 10.09 -7.12
CA LEU A 107 -2.81 9.73 -6.01
C LEU A 107 -4.09 10.58 -6.05
N GLN A 108 -3.94 11.89 -6.19
CA GLN A 108 -5.08 12.81 -6.29
C GLN A 108 -5.97 12.50 -7.51
N GLN A 109 -5.37 12.25 -8.67
CA GLN A 109 -6.09 11.89 -9.90
C GLN A 109 -6.83 10.56 -9.77
N ALA A 110 -6.18 9.53 -9.23
CA ALA A 110 -6.78 8.21 -9.03
C ALA A 110 -7.94 8.28 -8.03
N ARG A 111 -7.73 8.96 -6.90
CA ARG A 111 -8.76 9.15 -5.87
C ARG A 111 -9.97 9.91 -6.39
N ALA A 112 -9.75 11.00 -7.14
CA ALA A 112 -10.84 11.80 -7.69
C ALA A 112 -11.64 11.08 -8.79
N ALA A 113 -11.12 9.97 -9.33
CA ALA A 113 -11.73 9.26 -10.44
C ALA A 113 -12.67 8.12 -10.01
N CYS A 114 -12.73 7.78 -8.71
CA CYS A 114 -13.60 6.73 -8.16
C CYS A 114 -13.89 6.97 -6.66
N GLU A 115 -14.71 6.11 -6.05
CA GLU A 115 -15.04 6.21 -4.61
C GLU A 115 -14.21 5.28 -3.71
N LEU A 116 -13.26 4.54 -4.27
CA LEU A 116 -12.44 3.62 -3.48
C LEU A 116 -11.51 4.38 -2.52
N PRO A 117 -11.26 3.85 -1.31
CA PRO A 117 -10.19 4.33 -0.44
C PRO A 117 -8.81 4.13 -1.08
N VAL A 118 -7.87 5.04 -0.78
CA VAL A 118 -6.55 5.06 -1.42
C VAL A 118 -5.41 5.03 -0.40
N LEU A 119 -4.56 4.02 -0.51
CA LEU A 119 -3.28 3.92 0.16
C LEU A 119 -2.23 4.77 -0.57
N ARG A 120 -1.55 5.65 0.16
CA ARG A 120 -0.28 6.25 -0.29
C ARG A 120 0.83 5.19 -0.15
N LYS A 121 1.24 4.59 -1.26
CA LYS A 121 2.38 3.65 -1.28
C LYS A 121 3.67 4.46 -1.49
N ASP A 122 4.35 4.73 -0.39
CA ASP A 122 5.62 5.46 -0.34
C ASP A 122 6.45 4.94 0.87
N PHE A 123 7.67 5.45 1.01
CA PHE A 123 8.56 5.13 2.12
C PHE A 123 8.40 6.21 3.21
N THR A 124 7.41 6.00 4.09
CA THR A 124 7.10 6.90 5.21
C THR A 124 8.11 6.71 6.33
N ILE A 125 8.92 7.74 6.62
CA ILE A 125 9.93 7.75 7.68
C ILE A 125 9.86 8.98 8.61
N ASP A 126 8.98 9.94 8.31
CA ASP A 126 8.88 11.19 9.05
C ASP A 126 7.42 11.64 9.19
N PRO A 127 7.03 12.24 10.34
CA PRO A 127 5.70 12.82 10.56
C PRO A 127 5.22 13.71 9.41
N TYR A 128 6.11 14.50 8.80
CA TYR A 128 5.79 15.37 7.66
C TYR A 128 5.10 14.61 6.53
N GLN A 129 5.54 13.38 6.23
CA GLN A 129 4.95 12.56 5.18
C GLN A 129 3.55 12.06 5.53
N VAL A 130 3.23 11.86 6.82
CA VAL A 130 1.89 11.48 7.30
C VAL A 130 0.92 12.65 7.11
N TYR A 131 1.33 13.86 7.50
CA TYR A 131 0.56 15.08 7.23
C TYR A 131 0.39 15.30 5.73
N GLU A 132 1.46 15.12 4.95
CA GLU A 132 1.40 15.26 3.49
C GLU A 132 0.44 14.23 2.87
N ALA A 133 0.46 12.97 3.33
CA ALA A 133 -0.44 11.92 2.86
C ALA A 133 -1.90 12.31 3.07
N ARG A 134 -2.25 12.78 4.27
CA ARG A 134 -3.61 13.26 4.56
C ARG A 134 -3.98 14.46 3.69
N ALA A 135 -3.07 15.43 3.56
CA ALA A 135 -3.29 16.64 2.78
C ALA A 135 -3.51 16.39 1.27
N ILE A 136 -2.93 15.33 0.71
CA ILE A 136 -3.18 14.92 -0.69
C ILE A 136 -4.38 13.98 -0.84
N GLY A 137 -5.07 13.66 0.26
CA GLY A 137 -6.29 12.87 0.28
C GLY A 137 -6.05 11.37 0.42
N ALA A 138 -4.89 10.89 0.87
CA ALA A 138 -4.76 9.48 1.21
C ALA A 138 -5.76 9.10 2.32
N ASP A 139 -6.22 7.85 2.28
CA ASP A 139 -7.09 7.25 3.29
C ASP A 139 -6.30 6.25 4.15
N CYS A 140 -5.12 5.83 3.68
CA CYS A 140 -4.21 4.92 4.37
C CYS A 140 -2.75 5.24 4.03
N ILE A 141 -1.82 4.96 4.95
CA ILE A 141 -0.37 5.04 4.71
C ILE A 141 0.31 3.68 4.87
N LEU A 142 1.45 3.54 4.21
CA LEU A 142 2.35 2.42 4.38
C LEU A 142 3.41 2.74 5.43
N LEU A 143 3.62 1.84 6.39
CA LEU A 143 4.79 1.80 7.26
C LEU A 143 5.54 0.49 7.03
N ILE A 144 6.85 0.54 6.82
CA ILE A 144 7.64 -0.65 6.51
C ILE A 144 8.50 -0.98 7.74
N ALA A 145 8.30 -2.15 8.36
CA ALA A 145 9.03 -2.54 9.56
C ALA A 145 10.56 -2.58 9.33
N ALA A 146 10.99 -2.98 8.13
CA ALA A 146 12.40 -2.96 7.72
C ALA A 146 13.03 -1.55 7.64
N ALA A 147 12.21 -0.50 7.54
CA ALA A 147 12.66 0.89 7.34
C ALA A 147 12.63 1.73 8.62
N LEU A 148 11.97 1.25 9.66
CA LEU A 148 11.66 2.00 10.88
C LEU A 148 12.18 1.23 12.10
N ASP A 149 12.60 1.94 13.14
CA ASP A 149 12.71 1.34 14.47
C ASP A 149 11.33 1.30 15.17
N ASP A 150 11.25 0.63 16.32
CA ASP A 150 9.97 0.41 17.01
C ASP A 150 9.34 1.71 17.51
N ALA A 151 10.17 2.69 17.89
CA ALA A 151 9.70 3.97 18.38
C ALA A 151 9.07 4.78 17.24
N ALA A 152 9.75 4.86 16.09
CA ALA A 152 9.26 5.53 14.90
C ALA A 152 8.03 4.82 14.32
N LEU A 153 8.01 3.48 14.31
CA LEU A 153 6.86 2.71 13.85
C LEU A 153 5.61 3.02 14.68
N LEU A 154 5.74 3.04 16.01
CA LEU A 154 4.65 3.38 16.92
C LEU A 154 4.21 4.85 16.78
N GLU A 155 5.17 5.78 16.75
CA GLU A 155 4.89 7.21 16.64
C GLU A 155 4.11 7.53 15.36
N LEU A 156 4.59 7.03 14.21
CA LEU A 156 3.94 7.27 12.92
C LEU A 156 2.57 6.58 12.83
N CYS A 157 2.41 5.41 13.45
CA CYS A 157 1.12 4.72 13.51
C CYS A 157 0.09 5.51 14.34
N LEU A 158 0.47 6.04 15.50
CA LEU A 158 -0.41 6.85 16.34
C LEU A 158 -0.75 8.18 15.67
N LEU A 159 0.24 8.84 15.04
CA LEU A 159 0.01 10.05 14.29
C LEU A 159 -0.95 9.84 13.12
N ALA A 160 -0.84 8.72 12.41
CA ALA A 160 -1.77 8.40 11.33
C ALA A 160 -3.21 8.30 11.86
N ALA A 161 -3.41 7.61 12.98
CA ALA A 161 -4.72 7.53 13.63
C ALA A 161 -5.25 8.91 14.06
N ASP A 162 -4.41 9.79 14.62
CA ASP A 162 -4.79 11.16 14.98
C ASP A 162 -5.21 12.01 13.76
N LEU A 163 -4.75 11.64 12.56
CA LEU A 163 -5.08 12.30 11.29
C LEU A 163 -6.15 11.56 10.47
N ASP A 164 -6.85 10.60 11.09
CA ASP A 164 -7.91 9.79 10.47
C ASP A 164 -7.40 8.93 9.28
N LEU A 165 -6.12 8.53 9.32
CA LEU A 165 -5.51 7.64 8.34
C LEU A 165 -5.42 6.22 8.88
N ASP A 166 -5.82 5.25 8.07
CA ASP A 166 -5.49 3.84 8.32
C ASP A 166 -3.99 3.58 8.09
N VAL A 167 -3.50 2.46 8.64
CA VAL A 167 -2.09 2.06 8.52
C VAL A 167 -1.99 0.62 8.06
N LEU A 168 -1.25 0.41 6.98
CA LEU A 168 -0.75 -0.89 6.54
C LEU A 168 0.71 -1.04 6.96
N VAL A 169 1.00 -1.94 7.90
CA VAL A 169 2.37 -2.26 8.31
C VAL A 169 2.91 -3.41 7.47
N GLU A 170 3.90 -3.14 6.62
CA GLU A 170 4.55 -4.11 5.74
C GLU A 170 5.70 -4.83 6.47
N VAL A 171 5.69 -6.16 6.42
CA VAL A 171 6.67 -7.07 7.04
C VAL A 171 7.13 -8.15 6.05
N HIS A 172 8.32 -8.71 6.28
CA HIS A 172 8.94 -9.71 5.41
C HIS A 172 9.28 -11.03 6.12
N ASP A 173 9.34 -11.02 7.44
CA ASP A 173 9.68 -12.18 8.26
C ASP A 173 9.00 -12.11 9.65
N GLY A 174 9.26 -13.13 10.48
CA GLY A 174 8.67 -13.24 11.81
C GLY A 174 9.16 -12.20 12.81
N GLU A 175 10.40 -11.72 12.69
CA GLU A 175 10.95 -10.69 13.57
C GLU A 175 10.29 -9.34 13.28
N GLU A 176 10.13 -9.00 12.00
CA GLU A 176 9.38 -7.82 11.57
C GLU A 176 7.90 -7.91 11.95
N LEU A 177 7.29 -9.10 11.84
CA LEU A 177 5.92 -9.34 12.29
C LEU A 177 5.75 -9.10 13.79
N GLU A 178 6.63 -9.65 14.63
CA GLU A 178 6.56 -9.44 16.08
C GLU A 178 6.58 -7.95 16.44
N ARG A 179 7.45 -7.17 15.78
CA ARG A 179 7.52 -5.71 15.93
C ARG A 179 6.23 -5.02 15.48
N ALA A 180 5.69 -5.42 14.33
CA ALA A 180 4.44 -4.87 13.79
C ALA A 180 3.21 -5.17 14.67
N LEU A 181 3.18 -6.32 15.35
CA LEU A 181 2.12 -6.64 16.31
C LEU A 181 2.16 -5.75 17.56
N GLY A 182 3.31 -5.12 17.86
CA GLY A 182 3.48 -4.17 18.95
C GLY A 182 2.81 -2.81 18.72
N VAL A 183 2.35 -2.50 17.50
CA VAL A 183 1.66 -1.23 17.18
C VAL A 183 0.17 -1.45 16.89
N PRO A 184 -0.70 -0.46 17.17
CA PRO A 184 -2.15 -0.60 17.03
C PRO A 184 -2.65 -0.42 15.58
N ALA A 185 -1.96 -1.01 14.60
CA ALA A 185 -2.35 -0.94 13.19
C ALA A 185 -3.32 -2.07 12.82
N PRO A 186 -4.49 -1.79 12.22
CA PRO A 186 -5.48 -2.83 11.90
C PRO A 186 -5.02 -3.76 10.77
N LEU A 187 -4.10 -3.31 9.91
CA LEU A 187 -3.67 -4.05 8.72
C LEU A 187 -2.20 -4.46 8.82
N ILE A 188 -1.93 -5.74 8.57
CA ILE A 188 -0.58 -6.29 8.43
C ILE A 188 -0.40 -6.74 6.98
N GLY A 189 0.60 -6.19 6.29
CA GLY A 189 0.98 -6.57 4.94
C GLY A 189 2.17 -7.52 4.97
N ILE A 190 2.03 -8.74 4.47
CA ILE A 190 3.18 -9.63 4.27
C ILE A 190 3.65 -9.52 2.84
N ASN A 191 4.86 -8.97 2.66
CA ASN A 191 5.47 -8.86 1.35
C ASN A 191 6.24 -10.13 0.99
N ASN A 192 5.70 -10.89 0.04
CA ASN A 192 6.31 -12.14 -0.44
C ASN A 192 7.60 -11.92 -1.22
N ARG A 193 7.98 -10.66 -1.51
CA ARG A 193 9.24 -10.31 -2.19
C ARG A 193 10.30 -9.93 -1.17
N ASN A 194 11.41 -10.66 -1.17
CA ASN A 194 12.56 -10.28 -0.38
C ASN A 194 13.21 -9.00 -0.95
N LEU A 195 13.37 -7.95 -0.14
CA LEU A 195 13.93 -6.67 -0.60
C LEU A 195 15.43 -6.72 -0.94
N ARG A 196 16.16 -7.72 -0.45
CA ARG A 196 17.60 -7.91 -0.71
C ARG A 196 17.86 -8.74 -1.97
N THR A 197 17.12 -9.83 -2.17
CA THR A 197 17.33 -10.77 -3.28
C THR A 197 16.33 -10.62 -4.43
N PHE A 198 15.21 -9.94 -4.20
CA PHE A 198 14.04 -9.88 -5.09
C PHE A 198 13.38 -11.22 -5.39
N GLU A 199 13.76 -12.29 -4.69
CA GLU A 199 13.07 -13.57 -4.76
C GLU A 199 11.66 -13.42 -4.20
N VAL A 200 10.71 -14.10 -4.84
CA VAL A 200 9.29 -14.03 -4.49
C VAL A 200 8.80 -15.41 -4.10
N SER A 201 8.22 -15.54 -2.91
CA SER A 201 7.67 -16.80 -2.41
C SER A 201 6.37 -16.56 -1.65
N LEU A 202 5.26 -17.12 -2.15
CA LEU A 202 3.98 -17.08 -1.44
C LEU A 202 3.99 -17.88 -0.13
N ASN A 203 5.03 -18.71 0.10
CA ASN A 203 5.20 -19.41 1.38
C ASN A 203 5.34 -18.38 2.51
N THR A 204 5.96 -17.23 2.29
CA THR A 204 6.14 -16.21 3.34
C THR A 204 4.80 -15.81 3.96
N SER A 205 3.81 -15.49 3.13
CA SER A 205 2.45 -15.18 3.61
C SER A 205 1.78 -16.37 4.32
N VAL A 206 1.95 -17.58 3.79
CA VAL A 206 1.34 -18.80 4.36
C VAL A 206 1.96 -19.16 5.70
N ASP A 207 3.27 -19.09 5.82
CA ASP A 207 4.02 -19.50 7.01
C ASP A 207 3.82 -18.51 8.17
N LEU A 208 3.69 -17.21 7.86
CA LEU A 208 3.46 -16.17 8.86
C LEU A 208 1.99 -15.99 9.25
N ARG A 209 1.04 -16.53 8.46
CA ARG A 209 -0.40 -16.39 8.73
C ARG A 209 -0.79 -16.80 10.14
N ASP A 210 -0.32 -17.97 10.60
CA ASP A 210 -0.71 -18.51 11.90
C ASP A 210 -0.20 -17.68 13.10
N LEU A 211 0.73 -16.76 12.85
CA LEU A 211 1.26 -15.84 13.85
C LEU A 211 0.46 -14.52 13.93
N VAL A 212 -0.38 -14.23 12.93
CA VAL A 212 -1.19 -13.01 12.89
C VAL A 212 -2.46 -13.21 13.72
N PRO A 213 -2.68 -12.40 14.77
CA PRO A 213 -3.88 -12.49 15.60
C PRO A 213 -5.16 -12.16 14.82
N TYR A 214 -6.29 -12.72 15.27
CA TYR A 214 -7.60 -12.57 14.61
C TYR A 214 -8.15 -11.13 14.58
N ASP A 215 -7.63 -10.24 15.43
CA ASP A 215 -8.02 -8.83 15.47
C ASP A 215 -7.25 -7.97 14.44
N ARG A 216 -6.40 -8.60 13.60
CA ARG A 216 -5.67 -7.95 12.51
C ARG A 216 -6.12 -8.52 11.16
N LEU A 217 -6.28 -7.65 10.18
CA LEU A 217 -6.53 -8.05 8.80
C LEU A 217 -5.19 -8.26 8.08
N LEU A 218 -5.01 -9.45 7.52
CA LEU A 218 -3.79 -9.82 6.82
C LEU A 218 -3.92 -9.58 5.32
N VAL A 219 -2.96 -8.84 4.76
CA VAL A 219 -2.83 -8.55 3.33
C VAL A 219 -1.62 -9.27 2.77
N ALA A 220 -1.79 -10.13 1.77
CA ALA A 220 -0.68 -10.70 1.02
C ALA A 220 -0.23 -9.75 -0.11
N GLU A 221 1.06 -9.47 -0.19
CA GLU A 221 1.64 -8.60 -1.21
C GLU A 221 2.68 -9.33 -2.07
N SER A 222 2.83 -8.90 -3.32
CA SER A 222 3.78 -9.46 -4.29
C SER A 222 3.53 -10.92 -4.71
N GLY A 223 3.85 -11.25 -5.96
CA GLY A 223 3.88 -12.64 -6.45
C GLY A 223 2.54 -13.24 -6.87
N ILE A 224 1.42 -12.54 -6.67
CA ILE A 224 0.08 -13.02 -7.06
C ILE A 224 -0.15 -12.76 -8.55
N ARG A 225 -0.11 -13.82 -9.36
CA ARG A 225 -0.14 -13.73 -10.83
C ARG A 225 -1.22 -14.58 -11.48
N THR A 226 -1.67 -15.63 -10.80
CA THR A 226 -2.58 -16.62 -11.35
C THR A 226 -3.74 -16.91 -10.39
N LEU A 227 -4.83 -17.46 -10.94
CA LEU A 227 -5.97 -17.94 -10.14
C LEU A 227 -5.53 -18.97 -9.09
N ALA A 228 -4.53 -19.80 -9.42
CA ALA A 228 -3.97 -20.78 -8.50
C ALA A 228 -3.25 -20.11 -7.31
N ASP A 229 -2.58 -18.98 -7.53
CA ASP A 229 -1.94 -18.20 -6.45
C ASP A 229 -3.00 -17.64 -5.50
N VAL A 230 -4.08 -17.07 -6.06
CA VAL A 230 -5.21 -16.54 -5.28
C VAL A 230 -5.87 -17.66 -4.49
N ALA A 231 -6.25 -18.76 -5.14
CA ALA A 231 -6.88 -19.91 -4.49
C ALA A 231 -5.99 -20.49 -3.38
N ARG A 232 -4.68 -20.57 -3.60
CA ARG A 232 -3.72 -21.02 -2.59
C ARG A 232 -3.73 -20.15 -1.34
N LEU A 233 -3.67 -18.83 -1.50
CA LEU A 233 -3.67 -17.90 -0.37
C LEU A 233 -5.02 -17.89 0.36
N ARG A 234 -6.14 -17.93 -0.38
CA ARG A 234 -7.48 -18.04 0.21
C ARG A 234 -7.69 -19.35 0.98
N ASN A 235 -7.16 -20.47 0.48
CA ASN A 235 -7.18 -21.75 1.19
C ASN A 235 -6.34 -21.73 2.47
N ALA A 236 -5.37 -20.82 2.58
CA ALA A 236 -4.64 -20.51 3.82
C ALA A 236 -5.36 -19.43 4.67
N GLY A 237 -6.60 -19.08 4.32
CA GLY A 237 -7.44 -18.09 5.00
C GLY A 237 -7.13 -16.63 4.65
N ILE A 238 -6.20 -16.35 3.73
CA ILE A 238 -5.80 -14.99 3.38
C ILE A 238 -6.73 -14.44 2.31
N ASP A 239 -7.56 -13.47 2.69
CA ASP A 239 -8.62 -12.92 1.84
C ASP A 239 -8.35 -11.50 1.34
N ALA A 240 -7.28 -10.83 1.81
CA ALA A 240 -6.87 -9.53 1.30
C ALA A 240 -5.53 -9.59 0.53
N PHE A 241 -5.45 -8.81 -0.55
CA PHE A 241 -4.38 -8.88 -1.54
C PHE A 241 -3.96 -7.50 -2.01
N LEU A 242 -2.66 -7.26 -2.14
CA LEU A 242 -2.12 -6.11 -2.87
C LEU A 242 -1.47 -6.57 -4.18
N VAL A 243 -2.04 -6.16 -5.31
CA VAL A 243 -1.62 -6.62 -6.63
C VAL A 243 -1.47 -5.42 -7.59
N GLY A 244 -0.32 -5.36 -8.26
CA GLY A 244 0.00 -4.26 -9.20
C GLY A 244 0.55 -4.72 -10.54
N GLU A 245 1.69 -5.43 -10.51
CA GLU A 245 2.43 -5.74 -11.75
C GLU A 245 1.60 -6.52 -12.77
N SER A 246 0.83 -7.52 -12.33
CA SER A 246 -0.03 -8.33 -13.19
C SER A 246 -1.05 -7.47 -13.96
N PHE A 247 -1.64 -6.49 -13.28
CA PHE A 247 -2.64 -5.60 -13.87
C PHE A 247 -2.04 -4.52 -14.76
N MET A 248 -0.91 -3.94 -14.36
CA MET A 248 -0.27 -2.86 -15.11
C MET A 248 0.28 -3.33 -16.46
N ARG A 249 0.62 -4.61 -16.59
CA ARG A 249 1.01 -5.25 -17.86
C ARG A 249 -0.19 -5.62 -18.75
N ALA A 250 -1.39 -5.68 -18.19
CA ALA A 250 -2.59 -5.96 -18.95
C ALA A 250 -3.03 -4.74 -19.77
N VAL A 251 -3.71 -5.02 -20.90
CA VAL A 251 -4.31 -3.98 -21.73
C VAL A 251 -5.40 -3.24 -20.95
N ASP A 252 -6.27 -3.99 -20.29
CA ASP A 252 -7.32 -3.50 -19.38
C ASP A 252 -7.03 -4.01 -17.95
N PRO A 253 -6.52 -3.15 -17.04
CA PRO A 253 -6.17 -3.54 -15.68
C PRO A 253 -7.35 -4.10 -14.87
N GLY A 254 -8.52 -3.51 -15.02
CA GLY A 254 -9.75 -3.89 -14.32
C GLY A 254 -10.33 -5.21 -14.81
N HIS A 255 -10.28 -5.46 -16.12
CA HIS A 255 -10.64 -6.77 -16.67
C HIS A 255 -9.72 -7.87 -16.13
N GLU A 256 -8.40 -7.61 -16.08
CA GLU A 256 -7.45 -8.57 -15.54
C GLU A 256 -7.66 -8.82 -14.04
N LEU A 257 -8.01 -7.79 -13.27
CA LEU A 257 -8.41 -7.93 -11.87
C LEU A 257 -9.64 -8.84 -11.75
N ALA A 258 -10.71 -8.55 -12.48
CA ALA A 258 -11.94 -9.34 -12.45
C ALA A 258 -11.69 -10.80 -12.87
N ARG A 259 -10.82 -11.03 -13.86
CA ARG A 259 -10.41 -12.37 -14.29
C ARG A 259 -9.65 -13.10 -13.19
N LEU A 260 -8.67 -12.45 -12.56
CA LEU A 260 -7.78 -13.04 -11.56
C LEU A 260 -8.48 -13.34 -10.23
N PHE A 261 -9.55 -12.60 -9.91
CA PHE A 261 -10.32 -12.74 -8.67
C PHE A 261 -11.77 -13.21 -8.91
N SER A 262 -12.05 -13.76 -10.08
CA SER A 262 -13.34 -14.41 -10.35
C SER A 262 -13.55 -15.58 -9.37
N LEU A 263 -14.71 -15.61 -8.73
CA LEU A 263 -15.15 -16.75 -7.93
C LEU A 263 -15.68 -17.81 -8.90
N GLU A 264 -15.09 -19.01 -8.90
CA GLU A 264 -15.71 -20.19 -9.53
C GLU A 264 -16.97 -20.63 -8.78
#